data_AF-M3XGK2-F1
#
_entry.id   AF-M3XGK2-F1
#
_cell.length_a   1.000
_cell.length_b   1.000
_cell.length_c   1.000
_cell.angle_alpha   90.00
_cell.angle_beta   90.00
_cell.angle_gamma   90.00
#
_symmetry.space_group_name_H-M   'P 1'
#
loop_
_entity.id
_entity.type
_entity.pdbx_description
1 polymer ?
#
loop_
_entity_poly.entity_id
_entity_poly.type
_entity_poly.pdbx_seq_one_letter_code
_entity_poly.pdbx_strand_id
1 'polypeptide(L)'
;MYRKEKSIQIKSSASALYNNLSVLPIADKNLTYFTVVHGNVVNMVSASGDGLNFSHRQLQSKEGSLAVSSSLVTQASWCALPSRVLLVLTSQKGIQMYESDGSIMVYWHALDNPETPTAQAVFARGIAAARGHYICVGTSSGSILVFDIPNKGTSITLSEVLGEHRDPITDIASEMSGNRVTSLSVVFTHLTP
;
A
#
# COMPACT_ATOMS: atom_id res chain seq x y z
N MET A 1 7.23 -24.74 -15.62
CA MET A 1 8.39 -25.07 -14.76
C MET A 1 8.93 -23.78 -14.19
N TYR A 2 9.03 -23.63 -12.87
CA TYR A 2 9.60 -22.43 -12.25
C TYR A 2 11.12 -22.49 -12.34
N ARG A 3 11.75 -21.39 -12.75
CA ARG A 3 13.22 -21.24 -12.76
C ARG A 3 13.62 -20.26 -11.67
N LYS A 4 14.58 -20.66 -10.83
CA LYS A 4 15.15 -19.76 -9.84
C LYS A 4 16.03 -18.72 -10.55
N GLU A 5 15.70 -17.45 -10.36
CA GLU A 5 16.55 -16.33 -10.75
C GLU A 5 17.51 -15.93 -9.61
N LYS A 6 18.34 -14.91 -9.85
CA LYS A 6 19.27 -14.40 -8.84
C LYS A 6 18.51 -13.88 -7.62
N SER A 7 19.06 -14.13 -6.43
CA SER A 7 18.50 -13.61 -5.20
C SER A 7 18.71 -12.10 -5.11
N ILE A 8 17.65 -11.36 -4.79
CA ILE A 8 17.70 -9.93 -4.49
C ILE A 8 17.88 -9.79 -2.98
N GLN A 9 18.97 -9.16 -2.55
CA GLN A 9 19.20 -8.88 -1.13
C GLN A 9 18.30 -7.75 -0.68
N ILE A 10 17.81 -7.80 0.57
CA ILE A 10 17.08 -6.71 1.22
C ILE A 10 17.86 -6.29 2.46
N LYS A 11 17.84 -4.98 2.78
CA LYS A 11 18.65 -4.41 3.88
C LYS A 11 18.19 -4.83 5.28
N SER A 12 17.01 -5.44 5.40
CA SER A 12 16.45 -5.94 6.66
C SER A 12 15.52 -7.12 6.42
N SER A 13 15.05 -7.77 7.47
CA SER A 13 14.09 -8.87 7.39
C SER A 13 12.71 -8.41 6.89
N ALA A 14 11.79 -9.33 6.65
CA ALA A 14 10.39 -9.03 6.40
C ALA A 14 9.56 -9.20 7.67
N SER A 15 8.55 -8.34 7.88
CA SER A 15 7.50 -8.61 8.86
C SER A 15 6.63 -9.79 8.42
N ALA A 16 6.12 -10.55 9.38
CA ALA A 16 5.18 -11.64 9.15
C ALA A 16 3.76 -11.10 8.88
N LEU A 17 3.60 -10.43 7.74
CA LEU A 17 2.33 -9.86 7.26
C LEU A 17 1.89 -10.60 6.00
N TYR A 18 0.58 -10.76 5.82
CA TYR A 18 0.03 -11.23 4.55
C TYR A 18 0.33 -10.20 3.45
N ASN A 19 0.47 -10.64 2.19
CA ASN A 19 0.71 -9.76 1.04
C ASN A 19 1.84 -8.73 1.25
N ASN A 20 2.91 -9.13 1.95
CA ASN A 20 4.02 -8.24 2.32
C ASN A 20 5.10 -8.11 1.23
N LEU A 21 4.87 -8.68 0.04
CA LEU A 21 5.71 -8.46 -1.13
C LEU A 21 4.85 -7.81 -2.20
N SER A 22 5.25 -6.62 -2.62
CA SER A 22 4.70 -5.95 -3.79
C SER A 22 5.82 -5.78 -4.83
N VAL A 23 5.46 -5.87 -6.10
CA VAL A 23 6.38 -5.86 -7.25
C VAL A 23 5.82 -4.96 -8.34
N LEU A 24 6.64 -4.04 -8.85
CA LEU A 24 6.29 -3.16 -9.97
C LEU A 24 7.36 -3.24 -11.06
N PRO A 25 7.09 -3.96 -12.16
CA PRO A 25 7.92 -3.93 -13.36
C PRO A 25 7.80 -2.58 -14.08
N ILE A 26 8.93 -2.01 -14.48
CA ILE A 26 9.04 -0.80 -15.30
C ILE A 26 9.72 -1.18 -16.62
N ALA A 27 8.92 -1.60 -17.60
CA ALA A 27 9.40 -2.17 -18.86
C ALA A 27 10.35 -1.23 -19.62
N ASP A 28 9.99 0.05 -19.75
CA ASP A 28 10.77 1.05 -20.51
C ASP A 28 12.16 1.30 -19.93
N LYS A 29 12.37 0.99 -18.64
CA LYS A 29 13.65 1.17 -17.94
C LYS A 29 14.39 -0.14 -17.69
N ASN A 30 13.83 -1.27 -18.15
CA ASN A 30 14.31 -2.61 -17.82
C ASN A 30 14.61 -2.76 -16.32
N LEU A 31 13.67 -2.32 -15.49
CA LEU A 31 13.84 -2.16 -14.05
C LEU A 31 12.63 -2.78 -13.33
N THR A 32 12.84 -3.37 -12.17
CA THR A 32 11.76 -3.85 -11.32
C THR A 32 11.92 -3.28 -9.91
N TYR A 33 10.85 -2.70 -9.39
CA TYR A 33 10.76 -2.31 -7.99
C TYR A 33 10.15 -3.42 -7.15
N PHE A 34 10.69 -3.60 -5.95
CA PHE A 34 10.20 -4.52 -4.93
C PHE A 34 10.01 -3.76 -3.62
N THR A 35 8.92 -3.99 -2.91
CA THR A 35 8.71 -3.44 -1.56
C THR A 35 8.34 -4.53 -0.58
N VAL A 36 8.93 -4.43 0.61
CA VAL A 36 8.64 -5.30 1.77
C VAL A 36 8.58 -4.47 3.04
N VAL A 37 7.56 -4.69 3.86
CA VAL A 37 7.40 -4.05 5.17
C VAL A 37 8.25 -4.76 6.23
N HIS A 38 8.90 -3.97 7.08
CA HIS A 38 9.62 -4.36 8.29
C HIS A 38 9.26 -3.39 9.44
N GLY A 39 8.29 -3.76 10.27
CA GLY A 39 7.84 -2.96 11.40
C GLY A 39 7.20 -1.64 10.93
N ASN A 40 7.86 -0.52 11.24
CA ASN A 40 7.46 0.84 10.83
C ASN A 40 8.15 1.33 9.55
N VAL A 41 8.92 0.47 8.88
CA VAL A 41 9.71 0.80 7.68
C VAL A 41 9.24 -0.03 6.50
N VAL A 42 9.22 0.57 5.30
CA VAL A 42 9.14 -0.15 4.02
C VAL A 42 10.50 -0.14 3.37
N ASN A 43 11.03 -1.33 3.12
CA ASN A 43 12.24 -1.51 2.32
C ASN A 43 11.84 -1.61 0.85
N MET A 44 12.33 -0.66 0.06
CA MET A 44 12.17 -0.65 -1.38
C MET A 44 13.50 -0.99 -2.04
N VAL A 45 13.47 -1.89 -3.01
CA VAL A 45 14.61 -2.27 -3.83
C VAL A 45 14.29 -2.03 -5.30
N SER A 46 15.22 -1.43 -6.00
CA SER A 46 15.20 -1.24 -7.44
C SER A 46 16.24 -2.14 -8.07
N ALA A 47 15.82 -3.12 -8.86
CA ALA A 47 16.69 -4.08 -9.52
C ALA A 47 16.68 -3.87 -11.04
N SER A 48 17.84 -3.84 -11.68
CA SER A 48 17.95 -3.94 -13.14
C SER A 48 17.51 -5.32 -13.64
N GLY A 49 17.04 -5.42 -14.89
CA GLY A 49 16.54 -6.67 -15.47
C GLY A 49 17.59 -7.79 -15.61
N ASP A 50 18.88 -7.46 -15.54
CA ASP A 50 19.98 -8.43 -15.48
C ASP A 50 20.31 -8.92 -14.05
N GLY A 51 19.66 -8.31 -13.04
CA GLY A 51 19.88 -8.56 -11.62
C GLY A 51 21.32 -8.29 -11.17
N LEU A 52 22.04 -7.39 -11.84
CA LEU A 52 23.41 -7.02 -11.48
C LEU A 52 23.48 -5.74 -10.65
N ASN A 53 22.52 -4.82 -10.83
CA ASN A 53 22.49 -3.54 -10.15
C ASN A 53 21.25 -3.43 -9.27
N PHE A 54 21.48 -3.08 -8.00
CA PHE A 54 20.41 -2.84 -7.03
C PHE A 54 20.62 -1.50 -6.34
N SER A 55 19.54 -0.76 -6.14
CA SER A 55 19.51 0.38 -5.22
C SER A 55 18.44 0.18 -4.17
N HIS A 56 18.69 0.71 -2.97
CA HIS A 56 17.82 0.52 -1.82
C HIS A 56 17.32 1.86 -1.30
N ARG A 57 16.03 1.92 -0.98
CA ARG A 57 15.37 3.03 -0.29
C ARG A 57 14.60 2.49 0.90
N GLN A 58 14.61 3.23 2.00
CA GLN A 58 13.71 2.97 3.12
C GLN A 58 12.70 4.12 3.23
N LEU A 59 11.43 3.76 3.34
CA LEU A 59 10.36 4.70 3.63
C LEU A 59 9.95 4.47 5.08
N GLN A 60 10.07 5.50 5.90
CA GLN A 60 9.46 5.48 7.23
C GLN A 60 8.07 6.08 7.15
N SER A 61 7.13 5.47 7.86
CA SER A 61 5.82 6.08 8.09
C SER A 61 6.02 7.42 8.80
N LYS A 62 5.92 8.52 8.06
CA LYS A 62 6.03 9.88 8.63
C LYS A 62 4.75 10.22 9.39
N GLU A 63 4.89 10.54 10.67
CA GLU A 63 3.80 11.05 11.51
C GLU A 63 3.82 12.59 11.54
N GLY A 64 2.64 13.20 11.69
CA GLY A 64 2.44 14.64 11.67
C GLY A 64 2.80 15.40 12.96
N SER A 65 3.54 14.82 13.91
CA SER A 65 4.00 15.53 15.12
C SER A 65 5.17 14.82 15.82
N LEU A 66 5.95 15.60 16.59
CA LEU A 66 7.27 15.22 17.17
C LEU A 66 7.22 14.31 18.42
N ALA A 67 6.05 13.83 18.82
CA ALA A 67 5.92 12.96 19.96
C ALA A 67 4.81 11.95 19.70
N VAL A 68 5.15 10.67 19.83
CA VAL A 68 4.33 9.45 19.91
C VAL A 68 4.88 8.39 18.96
N SER A 69 5.08 7.20 19.54
CA SER A 69 5.50 5.92 18.96
C SER A 69 5.34 5.77 17.45
N SER A 70 6.38 5.29 16.77
CA SER A 70 6.29 4.95 15.35
C SER A 70 5.21 3.92 15.06
N SER A 71 4.26 4.29 14.19
CA SER A 71 3.19 3.44 13.69
C SER A 71 3.72 2.23 12.93
N LEU A 72 3.16 1.05 13.21
CA LEU A 72 3.43 -0.13 12.41
C LEU A 72 2.80 0.02 11.03
N VAL A 73 3.61 -0.17 9.99
CA VAL A 73 3.13 -0.26 8.62
C VAL A 73 2.46 -1.62 8.46
N THR A 74 1.26 -1.63 7.91
CA THR A 74 0.44 -2.84 7.74
C THR A 74 0.52 -3.39 6.33
N GLN A 75 0.73 -2.55 5.32
CA GLN A 75 0.86 -2.95 3.92
C GLN A 75 1.56 -1.87 3.10
N ALA A 76 2.28 -2.28 2.07
CA ALA A 76 2.82 -1.41 1.03
C ALA A 76 2.55 -2.05 -0.33
N SER A 77 1.87 -1.34 -1.23
CA SER A 77 1.49 -1.87 -2.54
C SER A 77 1.48 -0.78 -3.61
N TRP A 78 1.87 -1.13 -4.83
CA TRP A 78 1.72 -0.23 -5.98
C TRP A 78 0.31 -0.31 -6.55
N CYS A 79 -0.31 0.85 -6.73
CA CYS A 79 -1.54 1.01 -7.47
C CYS A 79 -1.23 1.57 -8.86
N ALA A 80 -1.27 0.71 -9.88
CA ALA A 80 -1.12 1.12 -11.26
C ALA A 80 -2.48 1.59 -11.82
N LEU A 81 -2.62 2.90 -12.02
CA LEU A 81 -3.77 3.52 -12.65
C LEU A 81 -3.44 3.85 -14.12
N PRO A 82 -4.44 4.12 -14.98
CA PRO A 82 -4.21 4.43 -16.40
C PRO A 82 -3.27 5.62 -16.64
N SER A 83 -3.26 6.61 -15.74
CA SER A 83 -2.50 7.85 -15.92
C SER A 83 -1.23 7.94 -15.08
N ARG A 84 -1.13 7.19 -13.98
CA ARG A 84 0.04 7.19 -13.09
C ARG A 84 0.07 5.97 -12.18
N VAL A 85 1.24 5.69 -11.63
CA VAL A 85 1.43 4.64 -10.62
C VAL A 85 1.81 5.31 -9.30
N LEU A 86 1.12 4.92 -8.23
CA LEU A 86 1.42 5.38 -6.87
C LEU A 86 1.85 4.21 -5.99
N LEU A 87 2.80 4.47 -5.10
CA LEU A 87 3.12 3.55 -4.00
C LEU A 87 2.27 3.94 -2.79
N VAL A 88 1.39 3.05 -2.35
CA VAL A 88 0.48 3.28 -1.22
C VAL A 88 0.98 2.51 -0.02
N LEU A 89 1.11 3.20 1.11
CA LEU A 89 1.49 2.66 2.41
C LEU A 89 0.33 2.83 3.37
N THR A 90 -0.05 1.77 4.06
CA THR A 90 -1.04 1.81 5.13
C THR A 90 -0.39 1.49 6.46
N SER A 91 -0.91 2.08 7.54
CA SER A 91 -0.41 1.87 8.90
C SER A 91 -1.55 1.92 9.91
N GLN A 92 -1.20 1.83 11.20
CA GLN A 92 -2.15 2.03 12.29
C GLN A 92 -2.65 3.49 12.42
N LYS A 93 -1.90 4.44 11.87
CA LYS A 93 -2.18 5.88 11.98
C LYS A 93 -2.82 6.49 10.74
N GLY A 94 -2.64 5.87 9.58
CA GLY A 94 -2.92 6.57 8.33
C GLY A 94 -2.53 5.84 7.06
N ILE A 95 -2.79 6.54 5.97
CA ILE A 95 -2.53 6.14 4.59
C ILE A 95 -1.62 7.19 3.96
N GLN A 96 -0.48 6.75 3.43
CA GLN A 96 0.46 7.58 2.68
C GLN A 96 0.47 7.15 1.23
N MET A 97 0.50 8.12 0.33
CA MET A 97 0.73 7.85 -1.09
C MET A 97 1.97 8.58 -1.54
N TYR A 98 2.85 7.84 -2.21
CA TYR A 98 4.09 8.33 -2.77
C TYR A 98 4.08 8.17 -4.29
N GLU A 99 4.89 8.96 -4.98
CA GLU A 99 5.30 8.63 -6.34
C GLU A 99 5.85 7.20 -6.42
N SER A 100 5.75 6.59 -7.60
CA SER A 100 6.09 5.16 -7.79
C SER A 100 7.48 4.73 -7.29
N ASP A 101 8.46 5.64 -7.27
CA ASP A 101 9.83 5.40 -6.82
C ASP A 101 10.06 5.64 -5.31
N GLY A 102 8.99 5.98 -4.58
CA GLY A 102 8.98 6.29 -3.15
C GLY A 102 9.67 7.61 -2.79
N SER A 103 10.06 8.45 -3.75
CA SER A 103 10.85 9.65 -3.47
C SER A 103 10.04 10.77 -2.81
N ILE A 104 8.81 11.00 -3.27
CA ILE A 104 7.97 12.13 -2.89
C ILE A 104 6.65 11.61 -2.36
N MET A 105 6.30 12.01 -1.13
CA MET A 105 4.96 11.81 -0.57
C MET A 105 4.02 12.84 -1.19
N VAL A 106 2.98 12.39 -1.87
CA VAL A 106 2.02 13.25 -2.57
C VAL A 106 0.71 13.41 -1.80
N TYR A 107 0.44 12.53 -0.84
CA TYR A 107 -0.78 12.57 -0.03
C TYR A 107 -0.62 11.85 1.32
N TRP A 108 -1.37 12.32 2.32
CA TRP A 108 -1.51 11.72 3.64
C TRP A 108 -2.97 11.81 4.10
N HIS A 109 -3.48 10.71 4.64
CA HIS A 109 -4.78 10.64 5.30
C HIS A 109 -4.62 10.02 6.68
N ALA A 110 -4.98 10.75 7.73
CA ALA A 110 -4.99 10.22 9.08
C ALA A 110 -6.23 9.35 9.29
N LEU A 111 -6.08 8.26 10.04
CA LEU A 111 -7.20 7.40 10.48
C LEU A 111 -7.79 7.86 11.82
N ASP A 112 -7.40 9.03 12.32
CA ASP A 112 -7.73 9.54 13.65
C ASP A 112 -9.21 9.33 13.96
N ASN A 113 -9.48 8.57 15.04
CA ASN A 113 -10.77 8.62 15.69
C ASN A 113 -10.54 8.70 17.22
N PRO A 114 -10.62 9.91 17.81
CA PRO A 114 -10.45 10.11 19.25
C PRO A 114 -11.53 9.42 20.10
N GLU A 115 -12.59 8.88 19.48
CA GLU A 115 -13.66 8.15 20.15
C GLU A 115 -13.51 6.61 20.11
N THR A 116 -12.45 6.08 19.49
CA THR A 116 -12.26 4.63 19.43
C THR A 116 -11.85 4.10 20.81
N PRO A 117 -12.59 3.17 21.42
CA PRO A 117 -12.17 2.55 22.67
C PRO A 117 -10.77 1.95 22.50
N THR A 118 -9.89 2.18 23.48
CA THR A 118 -8.48 1.73 23.51
C THR A 118 -8.29 0.22 23.32
N ALA A 119 -9.37 -0.57 23.30
CA ALA A 119 -9.37 -2.01 23.10
C ALA A 119 -9.43 -2.46 21.64
N GLN A 120 -9.74 -1.59 20.66
CA GLN A 120 -9.82 -1.98 19.24
C GLN A 120 -8.56 -1.58 18.47
N ALA A 121 -8.02 -2.53 17.70
CA ALA A 121 -6.91 -2.25 16.80
C ALA A 121 -7.36 -1.32 15.66
N VAL A 122 -6.77 -0.13 15.57
CA VAL A 122 -6.99 0.81 14.47
C VAL A 122 -5.94 0.56 13.40
N PHE A 123 -6.37 0.30 12.16
CA PHE A 123 -5.47 0.21 11.01
C PHE A 123 -6.18 0.45 9.68
N ALA A 124 -5.41 0.85 8.67
CA ALA A 124 -5.77 0.68 7.27
C ALA A 124 -5.06 -0.54 6.69
N ARG A 125 -5.71 -1.27 5.79
CA ARG A 125 -5.17 -2.43 5.08
C ARG A 125 -6.08 -2.78 3.89
N GLY A 126 -5.57 -3.57 2.95
CA GLY A 126 -6.30 -3.94 1.75
C GLY A 126 -6.24 -2.77 0.79
N ILE A 127 -5.25 -2.79 -0.10
CA ILE A 127 -4.97 -1.72 -1.05
C ILE A 127 -5.27 -2.26 -2.45
N ALA A 128 -6.15 -1.58 -3.17
CA ALA A 128 -6.43 -1.91 -4.56
C ALA A 128 -6.59 -0.67 -5.43
N ALA A 129 -6.00 -0.71 -6.62
CA ALA A 129 -6.41 0.17 -7.71
C ALA A 129 -7.81 -0.25 -8.17
N ALA A 130 -8.72 0.69 -8.30
CA ALA A 130 -10.07 0.46 -8.81
C ALA A 130 -10.22 1.00 -10.25
N ARG A 131 -11.40 0.83 -10.85
CA ARG A 131 -11.67 1.32 -12.21
C ARG A 131 -11.39 2.82 -12.33
N GLY A 132 -10.85 3.22 -13.48
CA GLY A 132 -10.60 4.63 -13.75
C GLY A 132 -9.40 5.14 -12.96
N HIS A 133 -9.62 6.08 -12.06
CA HIS A 133 -8.57 6.83 -11.37
C HIS A 133 -8.73 6.73 -9.84
N TYR A 134 -9.33 5.64 -9.36
CA TYR A 134 -9.61 5.46 -7.94
C TYR A 134 -8.66 4.46 -7.29
N ILE A 135 -8.30 4.73 -6.03
CA ILE A 135 -7.63 3.77 -5.14
C ILE A 135 -8.54 3.50 -3.96
N CYS A 136 -8.76 2.23 -3.65
CA CYS A 136 -9.53 1.78 -2.50
C CYS A 136 -8.59 1.31 -1.39
N VAL A 137 -8.88 1.72 -0.15
CA VAL A 137 -8.18 1.26 1.05
C VAL A 137 -9.18 0.85 2.12
N GLY A 138 -9.06 -0.37 2.61
CA GLY A 138 -9.88 -0.87 3.71
C GLY A 138 -9.43 -0.37 5.08
N THR A 139 -10.34 -0.39 6.05
CA THR A 139 -10.08 -0.01 7.44
C THR A 139 -10.48 -1.12 8.41
N SER A 140 -9.96 -1.03 9.64
CA SER A 140 -10.33 -1.94 10.71
C SER A 140 -11.78 -1.80 11.20
N SER A 141 -12.49 -0.74 10.80
CA SER A 141 -13.93 -0.56 11.05
C SER A 141 -14.83 -1.25 10.02
N GLY A 142 -14.26 -1.92 9.01
CA GLY A 142 -15.01 -2.50 7.89
C GLY A 142 -15.38 -1.50 6.80
N SER A 143 -14.84 -0.27 6.86
CA SER A 143 -15.06 0.73 5.83
C SER A 143 -14.05 0.61 4.70
N ILE A 144 -14.43 1.02 3.49
CA ILE A 144 -13.52 1.18 2.35
C ILE A 144 -13.47 2.66 1.99
N LEU A 145 -12.29 3.25 2.10
CA LEU A 145 -11.99 4.62 1.69
C LEU A 145 -11.67 4.62 0.20
N VAL A 146 -12.40 5.42 -0.59
CA VAL A 146 -12.21 5.55 -2.03
C VAL A 146 -11.58 6.91 -2.33
N PHE A 147 -10.34 6.89 -2.82
CA PHE A 147 -9.57 8.08 -3.16
C PHE A 147 -9.63 8.36 -4.65
N ASP A 148 -9.99 9.59 -5.03
CA ASP A 148 -9.84 10.12 -6.38
C ASP A 148 -8.39 10.58 -6.60
N ILE A 149 -7.74 9.98 -7.61
CA ILE A 149 -6.35 10.23 -7.94
C ILE A 149 -6.26 11.06 -9.23
N PRO A 150 -5.76 12.31 -9.16
CA PRO A 150 -5.55 13.11 -10.36
C PRO A 150 -4.42 12.52 -11.21
N ASN A 151 -4.50 12.76 -12.53
CA ASN A 151 -3.46 12.32 -13.48
C ASN A 151 -2.05 12.81 -13.13
N LYS A 152 -1.94 13.94 -12.43
CA LYS A 152 -0.68 14.51 -11.94
C LYS A 152 -0.90 15.38 -10.71
N GLY A 153 0.17 15.68 -9.98
CA GLY A 153 0.15 16.57 -8.82
C GLY A 153 -0.33 15.88 -7.55
N THR A 154 -0.66 16.69 -6.54
CA THR A 154 -0.93 16.28 -5.15
C THR A 154 -2.40 16.46 -4.73
N SER A 155 -3.28 16.80 -5.67
CA SER A 155 -4.72 17.05 -5.42
C SER A 155 -5.53 15.76 -5.26
N ILE A 156 -4.99 14.78 -4.53
CA ILE A 156 -5.69 13.54 -4.19
C ILE A 156 -6.78 13.87 -3.15
N THR A 157 -7.97 13.33 -3.32
CA THR A 157 -9.10 13.57 -2.42
C THR A 157 -9.78 12.27 -1.99
N LEU A 158 -10.34 12.23 -0.79
CA LEU A 158 -11.25 11.16 -0.38
C LEU A 158 -12.61 11.44 -1.02
N SER A 159 -13.00 10.64 -2.01
CA SER A 159 -14.23 10.82 -2.78
C SER A 159 -15.43 10.18 -2.10
N GLU A 160 -15.24 9.01 -1.47
CA GLU A 160 -16.33 8.23 -0.90
C GLU A 160 -15.83 7.33 0.24
N VAL A 161 -16.73 7.01 1.17
CA VAL A 161 -16.52 6.02 2.23
C VAL A 161 -17.65 4.99 2.15
N LEU A 162 -17.30 3.74 1.79
CA LEU A 162 -18.24 2.63 1.71
C LEU A 162 -18.26 1.91 3.06
N GLY A 163 -19.43 1.85 3.71
CA GLY A 163 -19.62 1.30 5.06
C GLY A 163 -20.42 0.01 5.11
N GLU A 164 -20.29 -0.86 4.10
CA GLU A 164 -21.14 -2.05 3.96
C GLU A 164 -20.69 -3.24 4.81
N HIS A 165 -19.42 -3.26 5.24
CA HIS A 165 -18.88 -4.39 5.97
C HIS A 165 -18.87 -4.15 7.48
N ARG A 166 -19.20 -5.20 8.23
CA ARG A 166 -19.27 -5.18 9.70
C ARG A 166 -17.95 -5.57 10.36
N ASP A 167 -17.08 -6.24 9.60
CA ASP A 167 -15.81 -6.80 10.07
C ASP A 167 -14.62 -6.05 9.44
N PRO A 168 -13.45 -6.04 10.11
CA PRO A 168 -12.24 -5.42 9.59
C PRO A 168 -11.88 -5.87 8.18
N ILE A 169 -11.54 -4.91 7.30
CA ILE A 169 -11.01 -5.23 5.97
C ILE A 169 -9.56 -5.67 6.12
N THR A 170 -9.19 -6.85 5.60
CA THR A 170 -7.81 -7.34 5.70
C THR A 170 -7.12 -7.55 4.36
N ASP A 171 -7.89 -7.60 3.27
CA ASP A 171 -7.37 -7.51 1.91
C ASP A 171 -8.42 -6.96 0.94
N ILE A 172 -7.97 -6.29 -0.12
CA ILE A 172 -8.79 -5.92 -1.27
C ILE A 172 -7.99 -6.32 -2.50
N ALA A 173 -8.57 -7.17 -3.34
CA ALA A 173 -8.01 -7.53 -4.61
C ALA A 173 -8.80 -6.86 -5.73
N SER A 174 -8.10 -6.38 -6.75
CA SER A 174 -8.71 -5.94 -7.99
C SER A 174 -8.51 -7.00 -9.05
N GLU A 175 -9.58 -7.40 -9.70
CA GLU A 175 -9.50 -8.21 -10.90
C GLU A 175 -9.22 -7.30 -12.10
N MET A 176 -8.24 -7.65 -12.93
CA MET A 176 -7.96 -6.97 -14.19
C MET A 176 -8.39 -7.87 -15.36
N SER A 177 -9.25 -7.38 -16.25
CA SER A 177 -9.44 -7.96 -17.58
C SER A 177 -8.78 -7.06 -18.62
N GLY A 178 -7.64 -7.47 -19.18
CA GLY A 178 -6.82 -6.60 -20.02
C GLY A 178 -6.25 -5.41 -19.24
N ASN A 179 -6.34 -4.19 -19.79
CA ASN A 179 -5.88 -2.95 -19.13
C ASN A 179 -6.95 -2.27 -18.25
N ARG A 180 -7.98 -3.01 -17.83
CA ARG A 180 -9.10 -2.45 -17.06
C ARG A 180 -9.43 -3.32 -15.86
N VAL A 181 -9.60 -2.69 -14.71
CA VAL A 181 -10.18 -3.32 -13.52
C VAL A 181 -11.62 -3.75 -13.83
N THR A 182 -12.02 -4.98 -13.53
CA THR A 182 -13.39 -5.48 -13.76
C THR A 182 -14.21 -5.57 -12.50
N SER A 183 -13.60 -5.98 -11.40
CA SER A 183 -14.25 -6.19 -10.12
C SER A 183 -13.27 -5.93 -8.98
N LEU A 184 -13.80 -5.61 -7.79
CA LEU A 184 -13.04 -5.64 -6.55
C LEU A 184 -13.57 -6.80 -5.72
N SER A 185 -12.67 -7.63 -5.23
CA SER A 185 -12.96 -8.69 -4.25
C SER A 185 -12.40 -8.26 -2.90
N VAL A 186 -13.24 -8.26 -1.88
CA VAL A 186 -12.87 -7.86 -0.51
C VAL A 186 -12.78 -9.12 0.34
N VAL A 187 -11.65 -9.29 1.05
CA VAL A 187 -11.45 -10.41 1.97
C VAL A 187 -11.49 -9.91 3.40
N PHE A 188 -12.28 -10.60 4.21
CA PHE A 188 -12.38 -10.42 5.65
C PHE A 188 -11.72 -11.60 6.32
N THR A 189 -10.93 -11.34 7.36
CA THR A 189 -10.49 -12.40 8.27
C THR A 189 -11.12 -12.12 9.62
N HIS A 190 -11.95 -13.05 10.11
CA HIS A 190 -12.26 -13.09 11.54
C HIS A 190 -10.95 -13.40 12.26
N LEU A 191 -10.33 -12.37 12.84
CA LEU A 191 -9.36 -12.56 13.90
C LEU A 191 -10.14 -13.04 15.12
N THR A 192 -10.38 -14.35 15.23
CA THR A 192 -10.84 -14.91 16.50
C THR A 192 -9.71 -14.72 17.53
N PRO A 193 -10.03 -14.21 18.74
CA PRO A 193 -9.04 -13.96 19.79
C PRO A 193 -8.32 -15.24 20.25
#